data_AF-A0A2S3IUM9-F1
#
_entry.id   AF-A0A2S3IUM9-F1
#
_cell.length_a   1.000
_cell.length_b   1.000
_cell.length_c   1.000
_cell.angle_alpha   90.00
_cell.angle_beta   90.00
_cell.angle_gamma   90.00
#
_symmetry.space_group_name_H-M   'P 1'
#
loop_
_entity.id
_entity.type
_entity.pdbx_description
1 polymer ?
#
loop_
_entity_poly.entity_id
_entity_poly.type
_entity_poly.pdbx_seq_one_letter_code
_entity_poly.pdbx_strand_id
1 'polypeptide(L)'
;MLQRERDGQILAPNGSIASANKRKGSPRQQDGDSSYHSGGLPRCTLSKKDSDSSFLKENGDGDSQAGKTMICSIPDLPEDIWHHIHSLMPLCDAARVACLSRAFLRSWRCYPNLTFNEYVFSPEAPIYGCGLCNIIDCIMRNHSGIGVKILKLQSFHTSFRNLNRWLRVAVKPGIEELTLRAPDGFRKEYMFPCSLLSDGVRNSIRYLDLFRCTFSPTAELGPLRSLTSLHLSQVRITGDELQCLLSNSLALEKLKLSNCRGIICLIIFSCMRLKLIESRAPNLSTLDLHGKPKLSLGEALQLKNLRMDQSNLLCYARTELPSIMPNLETLDLRSGDEVVNTPMLPTKFLCLKHLTICLP
;
A
#
# COMPACT_ATOMS: atom_id res chain seq x y z
N MET A 1 -37.81 1.44 -42.83
CA MET A 1 -38.07 0.62 -44.03
C MET A 1 -37.72 1.49 -45.23
N LEU A 2 -36.72 1.06 -46.03
CA LEU A 2 -36.30 1.52 -47.38
C LEU A 2 -35.67 2.95 -47.48
N GLN A 3 -34.37 3.14 -47.79
CA GLN A 3 -33.66 3.05 -49.10
C GLN A 3 -34.24 3.95 -50.19
N ARG A 4 -33.53 4.60 -51.13
CA ARG A 4 -32.12 4.94 -51.47
C ARG A 4 -32.26 5.49 -52.90
N GLU A 5 -31.48 6.50 -53.32
CA GLU A 5 -30.99 6.75 -54.71
C GLU A 5 -30.60 8.23 -54.91
N ARG A 6 -29.96 8.61 -56.02
CA ARG A 6 -28.54 8.56 -56.45
C ARG A 6 -28.44 9.58 -57.62
N ASP A 7 -27.21 9.97 -57.97
CA ASP A 7 -26.78 10.60 -59.24
C ASP A 7 -27.02 12.13 -59.41
N GLY A 8 -26.15 12.95 -60.02
CA GLY A 8 -24.98 12.70 -60.87
C GLY A 8 -24.08 13.95 -61.09
N GLN A 9 -22.99 13.74 -61.84
CA GLN A 9 -21.80 14.58 -62.11
C GLN A 9 -22.01 15.73 -63.11
N ILE A 10 -21.14 16.79 -63.06
CA ILE A 10 -20.71 17.61 -64.24
C ILE A 10 -19.24 18.09 -64.11
N LEU A 11 -18.41 17.63 -65.07
CA LEU A 11 -17.22 18.18 -65.79
C LEU A 11 -16.18 19.17 -65.21
N ALA A 12 -14.90 18.86 -65.52
CA ALA A 12 -13.69 19.72 -65.55
C ALA A 12 -13.53 20.46 -66.91
N PRO A 13 -12.53 21.36 -67.16
CA PRO A 13 -11.18 20.89 -67.62
C PRO A 13 -9.93 21.82 -67.45
N ASN A 14 -8.75 21.18 -67.56
CA ASN A 14 -7.46 21.53 -68.22
C ASN A 14 -6.46 22.62 -67.73
N GLY A 15 -5.17 22.21 -67.69
CA GLY A 15 -4.00 23.09 -67.92
C GLY A 15 -2.63 22.61 -67.37
N SER A 16 -1.90 21.76 -68.11
CA SER A 16 -0.47 21.36 -67.90
C SER A 16 0.51 22.49 -68.37
N ILE A 17 1.81 22.62 -68.04
CA ILE A 17 3.00 21.78 -68.32
C ILE A 17 4.27 22.32 -67.59
N ALA A 18 5.10 21.38 -67.09
CA ALA A 18 6.55 21.28 -66.84
C ALA A 18 7.54 22.47 -66.72
N SER A 19 8.52 22.32 -65.80
CA SER A 19 9.96 22.48 -66.09
C SER A 19 10.85 21.73 -65.07
N ALA A 20 12.01 21.27 -65.55
CA ALA A 20 12.99 20.42 -64.85
C ALA A 20 14.12 21.24 -64.18
N ASN A 21 14.73 20.73 -63.10
CA ASN A 21 16.19 20.75 -62.96
C ASN A 21 16.78 19.89 -61.81
N LYS A 22 17.94 19.30 -62.12
CA LYS A 22 18.86 18.53 -61.26
C LYS A 22 19.52 19.41 -60.18
N ARG A 23 19.84 18.85 -59.00
CA ARG A 23 21.23 18.60 -58.50
C ARG A 23 21.32 18.34 -56.98
N LYS A 24 22.09 17.28 -56.66
CA LYS A 24 23.12 17.12 -55.60
C LYS A 24 22.78 17.35 -54.12
N GLY A 25 23.08 16.31 -53.33
CA GLY A 25 24.12 16.38 -52.29
C GLY A 25 23.65 16.36 -50.83
N SER A 26 23.93 15.25 -50.14
CA SER A 26 23.87 15.12 -48.67
C SER A 26 24.72 16.15 -47.94
N PRO A 27 24.49 16.30 -46.62
CA PRO A 27 25.56 15.95 -45.70
C PRO A 27 25.13 15.10 -44.49
N ARG A 28 26.14 14.37 -44.01
CA ARG A 28 26.20 13.47 -42.86
C ARG A 28 25.91 14.20 -41.54
N GLN A 29 25.15 13.57 -40.64
CA GLN A 29 25.18 13.88 -39.21
C GLN A 29 26.21 12.97 -38.54
N GLN A 30 27.11 13.59 -37.78
CA GLN A 30 28.15 12.96 -36.98
C GLN A 30 27.55 12.41 -35.69
N ASP A 31 27.90 11.15 -35.41
CA ASP A 31 27.74 10.50 -34.12
C ASP A 31 28.62 11.20 -33.07
N GLY A 32 28.01 11.53 -31.93
CA GLY A 32 28.69 11.97 -30.71
C GLY A 32 28.57 10.88 -29.66
N ASP A 33 29.65 10.13 -29.48
CA ASP A 33 29.89 9.21 -28.37
C ASP A 33 29.88 9.97 -27.04
N SER A 34 29.12 9.48 -26.06
CA SER A 34 29.45 9.70 -24.64
C SER A 34 29.24 8.41 -23.86
N SER A 35 30.38 7.80 -23.55
CA SER A 35 30.55 6.60 -22.76
C SER A 35 30.17 6.84 -21.30
N TYR A 36 29.17 6.13 -20.79
CA TYR A 36 28.97 5.96 -19.35
C TYR A 36 29.64 4.65 -18.90
N HIS A 37 30.68 4.79 -18.08
CA HIS A 37 31.31 3.68 -17.38
C HIS A 37 30.30 2.97 -16.48
N SER A 38 30.05 1.70 -16.76
CA SER A 38 29.27 0.78 -15.93
C SER A 38 30.19 0.16 -14.89
N GLY A 39 30.04 0.57 -13.63
CA GLY A 39 30.55 -0.17 -12.48
C GLY A 39 29.75 -1.48 -12.34
N GLY A 40 30.44 -2.61 -12.45
CA GLY A 40 29.83 -3.94 -12.40
C GLY A 40 29.24 -4.28 -11.03
N LEU A 41 28.01 -4.78 -11.02
CA LEU A 41 27.38 -5.46 -9.89
C LEU A 41 27.68 -6.97 -9.92
N PRO A 42 27.72 -7.65 -8.76
CA PRO A 42 28.02 -9.08 -8.70
C PRO A 42 26.88 -9.90 -9.32
N ARG A 43 27.25 -10.68 -10.34
CA ARG A 43 26.37 -11.58 -11.09
C ARG A 43 26.10 -12.82 -10.22
N CYS A 44 24.92 -12.95 -9.65
CA CYS A 44 24.46 -14.23 -9.08
C CYS A 44 24.11 -15.19 -10.22
N THR A 45 25.11 -15.89 -10.76
CA THR A 45 24.89 -17.03 -11.64
C THR A 45 24.54 -18.25 -10.79
N LEU A 46 23.27 -18.64 -10.79
CA LEU A 46 22.84 -19.97 -10.37
C LEU A 46 23.46 -21.00 -11.33
N SER A 47 24.58 -21.60 -10.92
CA SER A 47 25.08 -22.80 -11.56
C SER A 47 24.38 -24.00 -10.92
N LYS A 48 23.57 -24.71 -11.70
CA LYS A 48 23.15 -26.07 -11.36
C LYS A 48 24.40 -26.93 -11.32
N LYS A 49 24.74 -27.48 -10.16
CA LYS A 49 25.57 -28.68 -10.08
C LYS A 49 24.76 -29.77 -9.40
N ASP A 50 24.39 -30.74 -10.21
CA ASP A 50 24.08 -32.09 -9.75
C ASP A 50 25.33 -32.64 -9.06
N SER A 51 25.15 -33.33 -7.94
CA SER A 51 26.20 -34.08 -7.28
C SER A 51 25.56 -35.25 -6.55
N ASP A 52 25.20 -36.26 -7.32
CA ASP A 52 25.30 -37.64 -6.86
C ASP A 52 26.78 -37.98 -6.67
N SER A 53 27.13 -38.63 -5.57
CA SER A 53 28.12 -39.71 -5.59
C SER A 53 28.21 -40.40 -4.24
N SER A 54 27.89 -41.68 -4.29
CA SER A 54 28.17 -42.71 -3.31
C SER A 54 29.48 -43.45 -3.67
N PHE A 55 30.22 -43.90 -2.65
CA PHE A 55 31.35 -44.88 -2.65
C PHE A 55 32.71 -44.36 -3.16
N LEU A 56 33.88 -44.65 -2.59
CA LEU A 56 34.44 -45.92 -2.04
C LEU A 56 35.46 -45.72 -0.90
N LYS A 57 35.69 -46.80 -0.13
CA LYS A 57 36.85 -47.06 0.76
C LYS A 57 38.17 -47.12 -0.04
N GLU A 58 39.29 -46.65 0.53
CA GLU A 58 40.45 -47.46 0.93
C GLU A 58 41.54 -46.63 1.62
N ASN A 59 42.39 -47.33 2.37
CA ASN A 59 43.39 -46.86 3.35
C ASN A 59 44.62 -46.16 2.75
N GLY A 60 45.28 -45.33 3.56
CA GLY A 60 46.67 -44.88 3.35
C GLY A 60 47.08 -43.76 4.30
N ASP A 61 47.97 -44.08 5.24
CA ASP A 61 48.57 -43.17 6.22
C ASP A 61 49.33 -41.99 5.58
N GLY A 62 49.30 -40.82 6.24
CA GLY A 62 50.06 -39.65 5.83
C GLY A 62 49.74 -38.42 6.66
N ASP A 63 50.39 -38.32 7.81
CA ASP A 63 50.29 -37.27 8.82
C ASP A 63 50.79 -35.91 8.29
N SER A 64 49.95 -34.88 8.23
CA SER A 64 50.34 -33.46 8.06
C SER A 64 49.19 -32.50 8.38
N GLN A 65 49.17 -31.98 9.62
CA GLN A 65 48.50 -30.76 10.09
C GLN A 65 47.15 -30.39 9.44
N ALA A 66 46.09 -31.04 9.92
CA ALA A 66 44.73 -30.54 9.76
C ALA A 66 44.56 -29.21 10.53
N GLY A 67 44.58 -28.09 9.80
CA GLY A 67 43.85 -26.90 10.23
C GLY A 67 42.39 -27.31 10.40
N LYS A 68 41.96 -27.53 11.64
CA LYS A 68 40.58 -27.82 11.99
C LYS A 68 39.73 -26.66 11.47
N THR A 69 39.13 -26.81 10.30
CA THR A 69 37.92 -26.08 9.93
C THR A 69 36.91 -26.48 10.99
N MET A 70 36.74 -25.63 11.99
CA MET A 70 35.69 -25.73 12.98
C MET A 70 34.39 -25.52 12.19
N ILE A 71 33.86 -26.61 11.62
CA ILE A 71 32.48 -26.67 11.18
C ILE A 71 31.71 -26.53 12.48
N CYS A 72 31.31 -25.29 12.77
CA CYS A 72 30.44 -24.98 13.89
C CYS A 72 29.19 -25.81 13.66
N SER A 73 29.10 -26.94 14.35
CA SER A 73 27.97 -27.84 14.25
C SER A 73 26.82 -27.05 14.86
N ILE A 74 25.96 -26.54 13.97
CA ILE A 74 24.77 -25.81 14.37
C ILE A 74 24.02 -26.76 15.33
N PRO A 75 23.73 -26.36 16.57
CA PRO A 75 23.08 -27.26 17.52
C PRO A 75 21.78 -27.81 16.94
N ASP A 76 21.47 -29.08 17.19
CA ASP A 76 20.20 -29.70 16.78
C ASP A 76 19.04 -29.11 17.59
N LEU A 77 18.62 -27.90 17.25
CA LEU A 77 17.38 -27.32 17.73
C LEU A 77 16.18 -27.85 16.92
N PRO A 78 15.02 -28.04 17.57
CA PRO A 78 13.75 -28.27 16.89
C PRO A 78 13.45 -27.27 15.76
N GLU A 79 12.80 -27.75 14.68
CA GLU A 79 12.54 -26.98 13.45
C GLU A 79 11.68 -25.73 13.70
N ASP A 80 10.77 -25.79 14.67
CA ASP A 80 9.95 -24.66 15.14
C ASP A 80 10.78 -23.54 15.76
N ILE A 81 11.81 -23.87 16.54
CA ILE A 81 12.73 -22.87 17.10
C ILE A 81 13.55 -22.22 15.99
N TRP A 82 14.01 -23.00 14.99
CA TRP A 82 14.69 -22.43 13.83
C TRP A 82 13.81 -21.49 13.02
N HIS A 83 12.55 -21.87 12.78
CA HIS A 83 11.58 -21.01 12.12
C HIS A 83 11.33 -19.73 12.90
N HIS A 84 11.25 -19.82 14.22
CA HIS A 84 11.10 -18.65 15.08
C HIS A 84 12.30 -17.72 14.97
N ILE A 85 13.53 -18.22 15.19
CA ILE A 85 14.76 -17.43 15.08
C ILE A 85 14.86 -16.79 13.69
N HIS A 86 14.63 -17.57 12.63
CA HIS A 86 14.69 -17.08 11.26
C HIS A 86 13.65 -15.98 11.01
N SER A 87 12.43 -16.10 11.55
CA SER A 87 11.37 -15.09 11.40
C SER A 87 11.69 -13.73 12.03
N LEU A 88 12.62 -13.70 12.99
CA LEU A 88 13.07 -12.48 13.66
C LEU A 88 14.22 -11.79 12.92
N MET A 89 14.89 -12.48 12.00
CA MET A 89 15.98 -11.89 11.20
C MET A 89 15.43 -10.84 10.22
N PRO A 90 16.18 -9.79 9.87
CA PRO A 90 15.84 -8.93 8.73
C PRO A 90 15.77 -9.70 7.41
N LEU A 91 14.94 -9.24 6.46
CA LEU A 91 14.69 -9.93 5.18
C LEU A 91 15.98 -10.36 4.46
N CYS A 92 16.97 -9.47 4.38
CA CYS A 92 18.24 -9.75 3.70
C CYS A 92 19.08 -10.82 4.41
N ASP A 93 19.14 -10.78 5.74
CA ASP A 93 19.88 -11.76 6.51
C ASP A 93 19.19 -13.12 6.50
N ALA A 94 17.86 -13.14 6.59
CA ALA A 94 17.06 -14.34 6.37
C ALA A 94 17.34 -14.97 4.99
N ALA A 95 17.37 -14.15 3.92
CA ALA A 95 17.71 -14.63 2.58
C ALA A 95 19.15 -15.17 2.49
N ARG A 96 20.11 -14.54 3.16
CA ARG A 96 21.52 -15.00 3.18
C ARG A 96 21.68 -16.32 3.92
N VAL A 97 21.04 -16.45 5.08
CA VAL A 97 21.09 -17.67 5.89
C VAL A 97 20.35 -18.82 5.21
N ALA A 98 19.32 -18.52 4.40
CA ALA A 98 18.67 -19.50 3.54
C ALA A 98 19.63 -20.15 2.51
N CYS A 99 20.72 -19.49 2.14
CA CYS A 99 21.75 -20.07 1.27
C CYS A 99 22.67 -21.05 2.00
N LEU A 100 22.70 -21.04 3.34
CA LEU A 100 23.63 -21.82 4.15
C LEU A 100 23.09 -23.21 4.52
N SER A 101 21.78 -23.41 4.50
CA SER A 101 21.17 -24.70 4.85
C SER A 101 19.83 -24.93 4.19
N ARG A 102 19.51 -26.20 3.91
CA ARG A 102 18.20 -26.62 3.40
C ARG A 102 17.06 -26.31 4.39
N ALA A 103 17.33 -26.34 5.70
CA ALA A 103 16.33 -26.01 6.72
C ALA A 103 15.92 -24.53 6.64
N PHE A 104 16.90 -23.63 6.60
CA PHE A 104 16.65 -22.20 6.41
C PHE A 104 16.04 -21.89 5.04
N LEU A 105 16.43 -22.60 3.98
CA LEU A 105 15.78 -22.46 2.67
C LEU A 105 14.29 -22.84 2.70
N ARG A 106 13.92 -23.90 3.43
CA ARG A 106 12.51 -24.27 3.63
C ARG A 106 11.78 -23.19 4.41
N SER A 107 12.38 -22.69 5.49
CA SER A 107 11.83 -21.60 6.27
C SER A 107 11.66 -20.31 5.46
N TRP A 108 12.60 -19.99 4.57
CA TRP A 108 12.56 -18.81 3.71
C TRP A 108 11.36 -18.79 2.76
N ARG A 109 10.93 -19.97 2.28
CA ARG A 109 9.76 -20.10 1.40
C ARG A 109 8.44 -19.77 2.09
N CYS A 110 8.42 -19.67 3.42
CA CYS A 110 7.27 -19.32 4.25
C CYS A 110 7.59 -18.17 5.21
N TYR A 111 8.59 -17.35 4.87
CA TYR A 111 9.08 -16.30 5.74
C TYR A 111 8.01 -15.21 5.93
N PRO A 112 7.70 -14.81 7.18
CA PRO A 112 6.47 -14.06 7.46
C PRO A 112 6.53 -12.57 7.12
N ASN A 113 7.72 -11.97 6.98
CA ASN A 113 7.89 -10.53 6.85
C ASN A 113 8.48 -10.11 5.50
N LEU A 114 7.64 -9.83 4.52
CA LEU A 114 8.06 -9.39 3.20
C LEU A 114 8.00 -7.87 3.09
N THR A 115 9.04 -7.20 3.62
CA THR A 115 9.19 -5.74 3.53
C THR A 115 10.16 -5.36 2.42
N PHE A 116 9.66 -4.69 1.38
CA PHE A 116 10.41 -4.20 0.24
C PHE A 116 10.31 -2.68 0.17
N ASN A 117 11.46 -2.02 0.35
CA ASN A 117 11.65 -0.59 0.13
C ASN A 117 13.05 -0.37 -0.48
N GLU A 118 13.33 0.85 -0.95
CA GLU A 118 14.57 1.21 -1.66
C GLU A 118 15.85 1.04 -0.83
N TYR A 119 15.74 1.05 0.50
CA TYR A 119 16.87 0.96 1.43
C TYR A 119 17.07 -0.45 2.03
N VAL A 120 16.14 -1.40 1.80
CA VAL A 120 16.23 -2.75 2.42
C VAL A 120 17.51 -3.48 2.01
N PHE A 121 17.95 -3.28 0.78
CA PHE A 121 19.08 -4.02 0.21
C PHE A 121 20.42 -3.27 0.31
N SER A 122 20.40 -1.93 0.41
CA SER A 122 21.58 -1.12 0.73
C SER A 122 21.15 0.27 1.21
N PRO A 123 21.43 0.62 2.48
CA PRO A 123 21.21 1.97 3.00
C PRO A 123 22.06 3.03 2.29
N GLU A 124 23.26 2.66 1.84
CA GLU A 124 24.25 3.58 1.25
C GLU A 124 24.05 3.75 -0.28
N ALA A 125 23.47 2.76 -0.94
CA ALA A 125 23.25 2.74 -2.39
C ALA A 125 21.84 2.21 -2.73
N PRO A 126 20.80 3.06 -2.66
CA PRO A 126 19.42 2.65 -2.95
C PRO A 126 19.29 2.04 -4.34
N ILE A 127 18.63 0.88 -4.42
CA ILE A 127 18.40 0.18 -5.68
C ILE A 127 17.12 0.74 -6.32
N TYR A 128 17.27 1.49 -7.40
CA TYR A 128 16.14 2.07 -8.12
C TYR A 128 15.61 1.17 -9.24
N GLY A 129 14.32 1.34 -9.55
CA GLY A 129 13.72 0.88 -10.80
C GLY A 129 13.68 -0.65 -10.98
N CYS A 130 14.21 -1.13 -12.09
CA CYS A 130 14.09 -2.52 -12.53
C CYS A 130 14.86 -3.52 -11.66
N GLY A 131 15.94 -3.10 -11.01
CA GLY A 131 16.76 -3.96 -10.14
C GLY A 131 15.96 -4.48 -8.94
N LEU A 132 15.30 -3.58 -8.21
CA LEU A 132 14.44 -3.92 -7.08
C LEU A 132 13.27 -4.82 -7.54
N CYS A 133 12.65 -4.50 -8.68
CA CYS A 133 11.51 -5.27 -9.20
C CYS A 133 11.90 -6.70 -9.55
N ASN A 134 13.09 -6.93 -10.10
CA ASN A 134 13.59 -8.27 -10.39
C ASN A 134 13.81 -9.07 -9.10
N ILE A 135 14.36 -8.45 -8.06
CA ILE A 135 14.55 -9.09 -6.75
C ILE A 135 13.19 -9.47 -6.15
N ILE A 136 12.24 -8.53 -6.11
CA ILE A 136 10.88 -8.80 -5.61
C ILE A 136 10.24 -9.95 -6.40
N ASP A 137 10.33 -9.93 -7.74
CA ASP A 137 9.75 -10.97 -8.57
C ASP A 137 10.41 -12.34 -8.34
N CYS A 138 11.74 -12.39 -8.18
CA CYS A 138 12.46 -13.60 -7.81
C CYS A 138 11.99 -14.14 -6.44
N ILE A 139 11.84 -13.28 -5.44
CA ILE A 139 11.37 -13.70 -4.12
C ILE A 139 9.93 -14.20 -4.20
N MET A 140 9.03 -13.43 -4.82
CA MET A 140 7.61 -13.80 -4.97
C MET A 140 7.41 -15.09 -5.77
N ARG A 141 8.25 -15.40 -6.75
CA ARG A 141 8.18 -16.67 -7.49
C ARG A 141 8.57 -17.89 -6.66
N ASN A 142 9.47 -17.71 -5.69
CA ASN A 142 9.97 -18.79 -4.85
C ASN A 142 9.25 -18.88 -3.50
N HIS A 143 8.42 -17.90 -3.16
CA HIS A 143 7.67 -17.86 -1.92
C HIS A 143 6.34 -18.61 -2.05
N SER A 144 5.98 -19.40 -1.04
CA SER A 144 4.70 -20.13 -1.00
C SER A 144 3.50 -19.19 -0.79
N GLY A 145 3.75 -18.04 -0.15
CA GLY A 145 2.74 -17.10 0.31
C GLY A 145 2.05 -17.52 1.62
N ILE A 146 2.24 -18.77 2.05
CA ILE A 146 1.68 -19.28 3.29
C ILE A 146 2.53 -18.75 4.44
N GLY A 147 1.87 -18.28 5.51
CA GLY A 147 2.55 -17.74 6.69
C GLY A 147 3.01 -16.29 6.56
N VAL A 148 2.80 -15.63 5.42
CA VAL A 148 3.07 -14.18 5.28
C VAL A 148 2.16 -13.40 6.23
N LYS A 149 2.77 -12.69 7.17
CA LYS A 149 2.09 -11.83 8.14
C LYS A 149 2.17 -10.36 7.75
N ILE A 150 3.30 -9.93 7.22
CA ILE A 150 3.57 -8.53 6.88
C ILE A 150 4.00 -8.47 5.41
N LEU A 151 3.30 -7.66 4.62
CA LEU A 151 3.71 -7.31 3.26
C LEU A 151 3.80 -5.79 3.15
N LYS A 152 4.99 -5.28 2.84
CA LYS A 152 5.20 -3.86 2.55
C LYS A 152 5.84 -3.73 1.17
N LEU A 153 5.10 -3.18 0.22
CA LEU A 153 5.58 -2.91 -1.12
C LEU A 153 5.71 -1.39 -1.28
N GLN A 154 6.95 -0.90 -1.27
CA GLN A 154 7.30 0.51 -1.31
C GLN A 154 8.39 0.78 -2.34
N SER A 155 8.40 1.99 -2.91
CA SER A 155 9.44 2.48 -3.83
C SER A 155 9.82 1.53 -4.97
N PHE A 156 8.83 0.93 -5.64
CA PHE A 156 9.05 0.05 -6.80
C PHE A 156 8.45 0.67 -8.08
N HIS A 157 9.02 0.32 -9.24
CA HIS A 157 8.51 0.70 -10.56
C HIS A 157 8.25 -0.56 -11.39
N THR A 158 7.03 -1.09 -11.28
CA THR A 158 6.65 -2.35 -11.95
C THR A 158 5.34 -2.18 -12.70
N SER A 159 5.09 -3.10 -13.64
CA SER A 159 3.79 -3.16 -14.32
C SER A 159 2.68 -3.59 -13.36
N PHE A 160 1.45 -3.12 -13.57
CA PHE A 160 0.29 -3.54 -12.78
C PHE A 160 0.05 -5.06 -12.81
N ARG A 161 0.45 -5.73 -13.90
CA ARG A 161 0.40 -7.19 -14.01
C ARG A 161 1.30 -7.87 -12.98
N ASN A 162 2.54 -7.42 -12.84
CA ASN A 162 3.48 -7.96 -11.87
C ASN A 162 3.04 -7.66 -10.45
N LEU A 163 2.58 -6.42 -10.19
CA LEU A 163 2.06 -6.05 -8.88
C LEU A 163 0.87 -6.94 -8.47
N ASN A 164 -0.10 -7.15 -9.36
CA ASN A 164 -1.23 -8.05 -9.10
C ASN A 164 -0.77 -9.49 -8.83
N ARG A 165 0.26 -9.96 -9.54
CA ARG A 165 0.84 -11.29 -9.29
C ARG A 165 1.47 -11.37 -7.90
N TRP A 166 2.26 -10.39 -7.51
CA TRP A 166 2.91 -10.34 -6.20
C TRP A 166 1.88 -10.32 -5.07
N LEU A 167 0.85 -9.49 -5.20
CA LEU A 167 -0.23 -9.41 -4.22
C LEU A 167 -0.99 -10.76 -4.11
N ARG A 168 -1.27 -11.45 -5.22
CA ARG A 168 -1.91 -12.78 -5.19
C ARG A 168 -1.06 -13.85 -4.51
N VAL A 169 0.26 -13.73 -4.56
CA VAL A 169 1.17 -14.65 -3.87
C VAL A 169 1.12 -14.39 -2.36
N ALA A 170 1.29 -13.14 -1.96
CA ALA A 170 1.54 -12.78 -0.55
C ALA A 170 0.29 -12.47 0.27
N VAL A 171 -0.80 -11.99 -0.35
CA VAL A 171 -2.06 -11.68 0.35
C VAL A 171 -2.90 -12.95 0.41
N LYS A 172 -2.73 -13.69 1.51
CA LYS A 172 -3.42 -14.95 1.83
C LYS A 172 -3.95 -14.93 3.28
N PRO A 173 -4.87 -15.84 3.66
CA PRO A 173 -5.31 -15.95 5.04
C PRO A 173 -4.12 -16.00 6.03
N GLY A 174 -4.17 -15.18 7.06
CA GLY A 174 -3.08 -15.04 8.04
C GLY A 174 -2.26 -13.76 7.90
N ILE A 175 -2.40 -13.01 6.79
CA ILE A 175 -1.78 -11.69 6.67
C ILE A 175 -2.38 -10.71 7.69
N GLU A 176 -1.51 -9.99 8.39
CA GLU A 176 -1.84 -9.06 9.46
C GLU A 176 -1.63 -7.60 9.02
N GLU A 177 -0.58 -7.32 8.24
CA GLU A 177 -0.27 -5.97 7.75
C GLU A 177 -0.06 -5.95 6.22
N LEU A 178 -0.75 -5.04 5.55
CA LEU A 178 -0.55 -4.76 4.13
C LEU A 178 -0.26 -3.27 3.93
N THR A 179 0.91 -2.97 3.38
CA THR A 179 1.28 -1.63 2.90
C THR A 179 1.56 -1.69 1.41
N LEU A 180 0.87 -0.86 0.64
CA LEU A 180 1.06 -0.74 -0.80
C LEU A 180 1.22 0.72 -1.20
N ARG A 181 2.42 1.07 -1.68
CA ARG A 181 2.66 2.33 -2.39
C ARG A 181 2.69 2.05 -3.87
N ALA A 182 1.62 2.40 -4.58
CA ALA A 182 1.51 2.17 -6.01
C ALA A 182 2.62 2.92 -6.78
N PRO A 183 3.14 2.31 -7.87
CA PRO A 183 4.25 2.87 -8.64
C PRO A 183 3.84 4.17 -9.35
N ASP A 184 4.75 5.14 -9.38
CA ASP A 184 4.55 6.42 -10.08
C ASP A 184 4.77 6.29 -11.60
N GLY A 185 4.25 7.25 -12.37
CA GLY A 185 4.56 7.42 -13.80
C GLY A 185 3.59 6.76 -14.79
N PHE A 186 2.49 6.17 -14.32
CA PHE A 186 1.46 5.63 -15.21
C PHE A 186 0.37 6.65 -15.53
N ARG A 187 -0.09 6.67 -16.80
CA ARG A 187 -1.25 7.51 -17.22
C ARG A 187 -2.56 7.11 -16.54
N LYS A 188 -2.70 5.84 -16.18
CA LYS A 188 -3.85 5.29 -15.45
C LYS A 188 -3.41 4.97 -14.03
N GLU A 189 -4.27 5.27 -13.07
CA GLU A 189 -4.05 4.85 -11.69
C GLU A 189 -4.25 3.34 -11.52
N TYR A 190 -3.47 2.77 -10.61
CA TYR A 190 -3.60 1.36 -10.25
C TYR A 190 -4.91 1.12 -9.49
N MET A 191 -5.68 0.11 -9.90
CA MET A 191 -6.87 -0.32 -9.19
C MET A 191 -6.53 -1.47 -8.25
N PHE A 192 -6.68 -1.25 -6.94
CA PHE A 192 -6.45 -2.27 -5.94
C PHE A 192 -7.54 -3.36 -6.02
N PRO A 193 -7.17 -4.65 -6.11
CA PRO A 193 -8.13 -5.74 -6.17
C PRO A 193 -8.70 -6.05 -4.77
N CYS A 194 -9.84 -5.44 -4.44
CA CYS A 194 -10.52 -5.62 -3.14
C CYS A 194 -10.79 -7.09 -2.80
N SER A 195 -10.98 -7.96 -3.79
CA SER A 195 -11.15 -9.40 -3.57
C SER A 195 -9.95 -10.05 -2.87
N LEU A 196 -8.75 -9.44 -2.86
CA LEU A 196 -7.64 -9.97 -2.05
C LEU A 196 -7.85 -9.82 -0.54
N LEU A 197 -8.75 -8.92 -0.14
CA LEU A 197 -9.14 -8.75 1.25
C LEU A 197 -10.32 -9.66 1.63
N SER A 198 -10.76 -10.55 0.72
CA SER A 198 -11.78 -11.57 1.02
C SER A 198 -11.23 -12.78 1.78
N ASP A 199 -12.08 -13.77 2.02
CA ASP A 199 -11.71 -15.16 2.35
C ASP A 199 -10.54 -15.33 3.33
N GLY A 200 -10.84 -15.47 4.62
CA GLY A 200 -9.85 -15.66 5.68
C GLY A 200 -9.04 -14.41 6.02
N VAL A 201 -8.66 -13.59 5.04
CA VAL A 201 -7.89 -12.33 5.24
C VAL A 201 -8.68 -11.34 6.10
N ARG A 202 -10.00 -11.27 5.90
CA ARG A 202 -10.93 -10.45 6.70
C ARG A 202 -10.78 -10.62 8.22
N ASN A 203 -10.35 -11.80 8.65
CA ASN A 203 -10.22 -12.17 10.05
C ASN A 203 -8.78 -12.00 10.58
N SER A 204 -7.79 -11.79 9.71
CA SER A 204 -6.38 -11.64 10.11
C SER A 204 -5.86 -10.23 9.93
N ILE A 205 -6.32 -9.49 8.91
CA ILE A 205 -5.77 -8.17 8.60
C ILE A 205 -6.09 -7.15 9.68
N ARG A 206 -5.05 -6.51 10.22
CA ARG A 206 -5.09 -5.51 11.29
C ARG A 206 -4.71 -4.12 10.83
N TYR A 207 -3.83 -4.04 9.84
CA TYR A 207 -3.30 -2.79 9.29
C TYR A 207 -3.38 -2.80 7.76
N LEU A 208 -4.03 -1.78 7.19
CA LEU A 208 -4.10 -1.55 5.76
C LEU A 208 -3.64 -0.13 5.44
N ASP A 209 -2.59 -0.01 4.63
CA ASP A 209 -2.04 1.26 4.18
C ASP A 209 -1.92 1.27 2.66
N LEU A 210 -2.73 2.12 2.03
CA LEU A 210 -2.81 2.26 0.58
C LEU A 210 -2.40 3.68 0.18
N PHE A 211 -1.49 3.76 -0.78
CA PHE A 211 -0.99 5.01 -1.31
C PHE A 211 -1.06 5.04 -2.84
N ARG A 212 -1.67 6.12 -3.38
CA ARG A 212 -1.78 6.40 -4.83
C ARG A 212 -2.47 5.32 -5.67
N CYS A 213 -3.60 4.80 -5.21
CA CYS A 213 -4.40 3.83 -5.97
C CYS A 213 -5.89 4.15 -5.95
N THR A 214 -6.64 3.52 -6.85
CA THR A 214 -8.10 3.42 -6.73
C THR A 214 -8.45 2.27 -5.79
N PHE A 215 -9.30 2.54 -4.80
CA PHE A 215 -9.78 1.55 -3.85
C PHE A 215 -11.30 1.63 -3.78
N SER A 216 -11.96 0.65 -4.38
CA SER A 216 -13.42 0.56 -4.49
C SER A 216 -13.93 -0.69 -3.76
N PRO A 217 -13.99 -0.67 -2.42
CA PRO A 217 -14.56 -1.77 -1.65
C PRO A 217 -16.04 -1.94 -2.00
N THR A 218 -16.40 -3.12 -2.50
CA THR A 218 -17.80 -3.49 -2.79
C THR A 218 -18.45 -4.11 -1.56
N ALA A 219 -19.78 -4.17 -1.53
CA ALA A 219 -20.53 -4.84 -0.47
C ALA A 219 -20.12 -6.32 -0.29
N GLU A 220 -19.64 -6.97 -1.36
CA GLU A 220 -19.15 -8.34 -1.36
C GLU A 220 -17.88 -8.53 -0.50
N LEU A 221 -17.14 -7.44 -0.22
CA LEU A 221 -15.95 -7.47 0.63
C LEU A 221 -16.26 -7.84 2.08
N GLY A 222 -17.51 -7.73 2.52
CA GLY A 222 -17.97 -8.12 3.86
C GLY A 222 -17.15 -7.52 5.02
N PRO A 223 -17.31 -8.06 6.25
CA PRO A 223 -16.75 -7.44 7.45
C PRO A 223 -15.25 -7.71 7.62
N LEU A 224 -14.44 -6.65 7.69
CA LEU A 224 -13.02 -6.70 8.08
C LEU A 224 -12.89 -6.73 9.60
N ARG A 225 -13.20 -7.87 10.20
CA ARG A 225 -13.40 -8.05 11.64
C ARG A 225 -12.18 -7.68 12.50
N SER A 226 -10.97 -7.82 11.95
CA SER A 226 -9.72 -7.59 12.69
C SER A 226 -9.05 -6.28 12.36
N LEU A 227 -9.59 -5.49 11.42
CA LEU A 227 -8.95 -4.25 10.99
C LEU A 227 -8.99 -3.21 12.10
N THR A 228 -7.80 -2.83 12.60
CA THR A 228 -7.64 -1.85 13.68
C THR A 228 -7.11 -0.50 13.18
N SER A 229 -6.42 -0.48 12.04
CA SER A 229 -5.81 0.71 11.49
C SER A 229 -5.95 0.77 9.97
N LEU A 230 -6.53 1.86 9.47
CA LEU A 230 -6.73 2.11 8.05
C LEU A 230 -6.09 3.44 7.65
N HIS A 231 -5.11 3.38 6.77
CA HIS A 231 -4.39 4.54 6.24
C HIS A 231 -4.63 4.63 4.73
N LEU A 232 -5.23 5.73 4.26
CA LEU A 232 -5.47 6.00 2.86
C LEU A 232 -4.84 7.34 2.49
N SER A 233 -3.89 7.34 1.57
CA SER A 233 -3.19 8.54 1.13
C SER A 233 -3.15 8.66 -0.39
N GLN A 234 -3.70 9.76 -0.92
CA GLN A 234 -3.85 9.96 -2.38
C GLN A 234 -4.63 8.82 -3.04
N VAL A 235 -5.59 8.23 -2.32
CA VAL A 235 -6.42 7.13 -2.80
C VAL A 235 -7.70 7.70 -3.42
N ARG A 236 -8.10 7.16 -4.58
CA ARG A 236 -9.42 7.40 -5.15
C ARG A 236 -10.42 6.45 -4.51
N ILE A 237 -11.24 6.99 -3.63
CA ILE A 237 -12.35 6.35 -2.93
C ILE A 237 -13.45 7.39 -2.70
N THR A 238 -14.71 7.00 -2.83
CA THR A 238 -15.87 7.87 -2.54
C THR A 238 -16.22 7.83 -1.05
N GLY A 239 -17.01 8.81 -0.58
CA GLY A 239 -17.55 8.80 0.77
C GLY A 239 -18.37 7.54 1.06
N ASP A 240 -19.21 7.12 0.12
CA ASP A 240 -20.09 5.95 0.27
C ASP A 240 -19.30 4.63 0.34
N GLU A 241 -18.27 4.47 -0.51
CA GLU A 241 -17.38 3.32 -0.49
C GLU A 241 -16.64 3.22 0.85
N LEU A 242 -16.13 4.35 1.36
CA LEU A 242 -15.46 4.38 2.66
C LEU A 242 -16.45 4.10 3.80
N GLN A 243 -17.65 4.69 3.78
CA GLN A 243 -18.69 4.43 4.77
C GLN A 243 -19.05 2.94 4.80
N CYS A 244 -19.19 2.30 3.64
CA CYS A 244 -19.45 0.86 3.54
C CYS A 244 -18.32 0.03 4.19
N LEU A 245 -17.07 0.41 3.95
CA LEU A 245 -15.90 -0.24 4.56
C LEU A 245 -15.86 -0.06 6.08
N LEU A 246 -16.10 1.17 6.57
CA LEU A 246 -16.08 1.50 7.99
C LEU A 246 -17.21 0.81 8.75
N SER A 247 -18.41 0.75 8.17
CA SER A 247 -19.57 0.03 8.72
C SER A 247 -19.27 -1.46 8.94
N ASN A 248 -18.33 -2.00 8.17
CA ASN A 248 -17.87 -3.39 8.19
C ASN A 248 -16.60 -3.62 9.03
N SER A 249 -16.03 -2.57 9.63
CA SER A 249 -14.74 -2.60 10.35
C SER A 249 -14.92 -2.24 11.83
N LEU A 250 -15.59 -3.12 12.58
CA LEU A 250 -15.99 -2.86 13.98
C LEU A 250 -14.81 -2.78 14.97
N ALA A 251 -13.66 -3.35 14.61
CA ALA A 251 -12.44 -3.30 15.43
C ALA A 251 -11.57 -2.05 15.19
N LEU A 252 -12.01 -1.14 14.30
CA LEU A 252 -11.18 -0.02 13.87
C LEU A 252 -10.91 0.96 15.02
N GLU A 253 -9.63 1.23 15.27
CA GLU A 253 -9.16 2.16 16.30
C GLU A 253 -8.55 3.43 15.72
N LYS A 254 -7.98 3.34 14.50
CA LYS A 254 -7.27 4.45 13.85
C LYS A 254 -7.69 4.58 12.38
N LEU A 255 -8.14 5.77 12.01
CA LEU A 255 -8.42 6.14 10.62
C LEU A 255 -7.51 7.31 10.23
N LYS A 256 -6.72 7.14 9.16
CA LYS A 256 -5.91 8.21 8.57
C LYS A 256 -6.26 8.42 7.11
N LEU A 257 -6.65 9.65 6.78
CA LEU A 257 -6.99 10.06 5.42
C LEU A 257 -6.09 11.22 5.02
N SER A 258 -5.44 11.15 3.86
CA SER A 258 -4.59 12.22 3.35
C SER A 258 -4.79 12.42 1.86
N ASN A 259 -5.09 13.64 1.42
CA ASN A 259 -5.28 13.99 0.01
C ASN A 259 -6.25 13.05 -0.76
N CYS A 260 -7.31 12.57 -0.09
CA CYS A 260 -8.38 11.77 -0.69
C CYS A 260 -9.50 12.71 -1.14
N ARG A 261 -9.50 13.07 -2.43
CA ARG A 261 -10.38 14.14 -2.98
C ARG A 261 -11.84 13.73 -3.14
N GLY A 262 -12.12 12.43 -3.24
CA GLY A 262 -13.47 11.88 -3.39
C GLY A 262 -14.29 11.83 -2.11
N ILE A 263 -13.68 12.15 -0.96
CA ILE A 263 -14.34 12.14 0.35
C ILE A 263 -14.84 13.54 0.65
N ILE A 264 -16.15 13.74 0.47
CA ILE A 264 -16.83 15.01 0.74
C ILE A 264 -17.58 14.95 2.08
N CYS A 265 -18.26 13.82 2.33
CA CYS A 265 -18.96 13.51 3.56
C CYS A 265 -18.37 12.22 4.14
N LEU A 266 -18.15 12.20 5.46
CA LEU A 266 -17.66 11.03 6.17
C LEU A 266 -18.64 10.68 7.29
N ILE A 267 -19.22 9.49 7.21
CA ILE A 267 -20.22 8.99 8.16
C ILE A 267 -19.65 7.76 8.89
N ILE A 268 -19.60 7.81 10.22
CA ILE A 268 -18.98 6.78 11.08
C ILE A 268 -19.87 6.47 12.28
N PHE A 269 -20.80 5.53 12.13
CA PHE A 269 -21.68 5.10 13.23
C PHE A 269 -21.26 3.77 13.88
N SER A 270 -20.65 2.85 13.12
CA SER A 270 -20.42 1.48 13.59
C SER A 270 -19.06 1.27 14.28
N CYS A 271 -18.13 2.23 14.20
CA CYS A 271 -16.77 2.07 14.73
C CYS A 271 -16.66 2.50 16.20
N MET A 272 -17.29 1.76 17.11
CA MET A 272 -17.32 2.08 18.55
C MET A 272 -15.93 2.10 19.23
N ARG A 273 -14.93 1.45 18.63
CA ARG A 273 -13.55 1.39 19.13
C ARG A 273 -12.64 2.49 18.58
N LEU A 274 -13.18 3.39 17.75
CA LEU A 274 -12.39 4.40 17.07
C LEU A 274 -11.83 5.42 18.09
N LYS A 275 -10.50 5.48 18.19
CA LYS A 275 -9.78 6.36 19.11
C LYS A 275 -9.20 7.57 18.42
N LEU A 276 -8.86 7.46 17.13
CA LEU A 276 -8.19 8.50 16.37
C LEU A 276 -8.74 8.60 14.95
N ILE A 277 -9.09 9.82 14.56
CA ILE A 277 -9.33 10.21 13.17
C ILE A 277 -8.32 11.30 12.83
N GLU A 278 -7.39 10.99 11.93
CA GLU A 278 -6.53 11.98 11.29
C GLU A 278 -7.03 12.19 9.86
N SER A 279 -7.42 13.42 9.52
CA SER A 279 -7.87 13.72 8.16
C SER A 279 -7.21 14.98 7.61
N ARG A 280 -6.63 14.84 6.43
CA ARG A 280 -6.13 15.92 5.56
C ARG A 280 -6.75 15.78 4.17
N ALA A 281 -8.01 15.35 4.10
CA ALA A 281 -8.79 15.29 2.87
C ALA A 281 -9.26 16.70 2.49
N PRO A 282 -8.94 17.21 1.29
CA PRO A 282 -9.11 18.62 0.94
C PRO A 282 -10.58 19.03 0.76
N ASN A 283 -11.45 18.08 0.41
CA ASN A 283 -12.86 18.34 0.08
C ASN A 283 -13.83 17.91 1.19
N LEU A 284 -13.31 17.43 2.32
CA LEU A 284 -14.14 16.95 3.42
C LEU A 284 -14.84 18.14 4.08
N SER A 285 -16.17 18.22 3.91
CA SER A 285 -17.01 19.31 4.39
C SER A 285 -17.94 18.90 5.51
N THR A 286 -18.30 17.62 5.57
CA THR A 286 -19.27 17.07 6.52
C THR A 286 -18.70 15.86 7.22
N LEU A 287 -18.80 15.83 8.55
CA LEU A 287 -18.41 14.72 9.39
C LEU A 287 -19.59 14.36 10.31
N ASP A 288 -20.05 13.11 10.22
CA ASP A 288 -21.11 12.56 11.05
C ASP A 288 -20.54 11.34 11.78
N LEU A 289 -20.46 11.38 13.11
CA LEU A 289 -19.78 10.34 13.86
C LEU A 289 -20.47 10.02 15.19
N HIS A 290 -20.48 8.74 15.54
CA HIS A 290 -20.82 8.27 16.88
C HIS A 290 -19.52 8.01 17.65
N GLY A 291 -19.40 8.61 18.82
CA GLY A 291 -18.19 8.57 19.64
C GLY A 291 -17.55 9.94 19.89
N LYS A 292 -16.49 9.94 20.68
CA LYS A 292 -15.58 11.09 20.87
C LYS A 292 -14.15 10.67 20.55
N PRO A 293 -13.84 10.28 19.29
CA PRO A 293 -12.46 9.98 18.90
C PRO A 293 -11.62 11.26 18.98
N LYS A 294 -10.32 11.12 19.21
CA LYS A 294 -9.37 12.23 19.05
C LYS A 294 -9.38 12.64 17.57
N LEU A 295 -9.70 13.89 17.30
CA LEU A 295 -9.73 14.45 15.95
C LEU A 295 -8.44 15.24 15.71
N SER A 296 -7.72 14.87 14.64
CA SER A 296 -6.58 15.63 14.13
C SER A 296 -6.89 16.00 12.68
N LEU A 297 -7.43 17.19 12.51
CA LEU A 297 -7.80 17.71 11.20
C LEU A 297 -6.66 18.62 10.73
N GLY A 298 -6.18 18.40 9.50
CA GLY A 298 -5.12 19.22 8.93
C GLY A 298 -5.52 20.71 8.85
N GLU A 299 -4.52 21.58 8.79
CA GLU A 299 -4.67 23.06 8.84
C GLU A 299 -5.59 23.65 7.76
N ALA A 300 -5.88 22.90 6.69
CA ALA A 300 -6.68 23.33 5.54
C ALA A 300 -8.08 22.69 5.47
N LEU A 301 -8.65 22.16 6.56
CA LEU A 301 -9.96 21.51 6.47
C LEU A 301 -11.11 22.52 6.31
N GLN A 302 -11.82 22.42 5.19
CA GLN A 302 -13.07 23.12 4.87
C GLN A 302 -14.29 22.50 5.59
N LEU A 303 -14.09 21.93 6.78
CA LEU A 303 -15.17 21.26 7.50
C LEU A 303 -16.20 22.31 7.95
N LYS A 304 -17.42 22.18 7.45
CA LYS A 304 -18.53 23.10 7.70
C LYS A 304 -19.59 22.48 8.60
N ASN A 305 -19.77 21.17 8.53
CA ASN A 305 -20.85 20.48 9.22
C ASN A 305 -20.30 19.35 10.08
N LEU A 306 -20.69 19.35 11.35
CA LEU A 306 -20.38 18.29 12.29
C LEU A 306 -21.67 17.80 12.93
N ARG A 307 -21.91 16.50 12.86
CA ARG A 307 -22.90 15.80 13.68
C ARG A 307 -22.18 14.82 14.61
N MET A 308 -22.55 14.84 15.89
CA MET A 308 -22.04 13.91 16.89
C MET A 308 -23.17 13.33 17.72
N ASP A 309 -23.05 12.04 18.05
CA ASP A 309 -23.97 11.30 18.91
C ASP A 309 -23.19 10.51 19.97
N GLN A 310 -23.28 10.93 21.24
CA GLN A 310 -22.66 10.33 22.44
C GLN A 310 -23.18 10.99 23.72
N SER A 311 -22.99 10.33 24.87
CA SER A 311 -23.12 10.99 26.16
C SER A 311 -22.01 12.03 26.44
N ASN A 312 -22.35 13.08 27.19
CA ASN A 312 -21.43 14.11 27.69
C ASN A 312 -20.64 14.86 26.59
N LEU A 313 -21.30 15.19 25.48
CA LEU A 313 -20.70 15.93 24.37
C LEU A 313 -20.59 17.44 24.61
N LEU A 314 -21.43 18.05 25.45
CA LEU A 314 -21.46 19.52 25.58
C LEU A 314 -20.14 20.09 26.11
N CYS A 315 -19.50 19.43 27.08
CA CYS A 315 -18.19 19.82 27.57
C CYS A 315 -17.15 19.79 26.43
N TYR A 316 -17.07 18.68 25.70
CA TYR A 316 -16.15 18.53 24.57
C TYR A 316 -16.38 19.56 23.47
N ALA A 317 -17.65 19.80 23.14
CA ALA A 317 -18.04 20.76 22.11
C ALA A 317 -17.66 22.20 22.47
N ARG A 318 -17.55 22.52 23.76
CA ARG A 318 -17.18 23.84 24.24
C ARG A 318 -15.66 24.02 24.37
N THR A 319 -14.95 22.99 24.82
CA THR A 319 -13.52 23.10 25.14
C THR A 319 -12.62 22.82 23.94
N GLU A 320 -12.90 21.75 23.18
CA GLU A 320 -12.00 21.25 22.15
C GLU A 320 -12.46 21.60 20.73
N LEU A 321 -13.76 21.51 20.43
CA LEU A 321 -14.23 21.69 19.05
C LEU A 321 -13.91 23.07 18.43
N PRO A 322 -13.94 24.21 19.15
CA PRO A 322 -13.60 25.50 18.55
C PRO A 322 -12.14 25.58 18.07
N SER A 323 -11.21 24.87 18.71
CA SER A 323 -9.79 24.85 18.30
C SER A 323 -9.54 23.83 17.19
N ILE A 324 -10.25 22.69 17.21
CA ILE A 324 -10.14 21.62 16.21
C ILE A 324 -10.82 22.02 14.89
N MET A 325 -11.94 22.75 14.94
CA MET A 325 -12.80 23.09 13.80
C MET A 325 -13.23 24.56 13.84
N PRO A 326 -12.30 25.50 13.60
CA PRO A 326 -12.60 26.93 13.72
C PRO A 326 -13.63 27.44 12.70
N ASN A 327 -13.73 26.77 11.54
CA ASN A 327 -14.59 27.18 10.41
C ASN A 327 -15.97 26.50 10.41
N LEU A 328 -16.38 25.87 11.52
CA LEU A 328 -17.63 25.13 11.60
C LEU A 328 -18.84 26.06 11.43
N GLU A 329 -19.73 25.73 10.50
CA GLU A 329 -20.96 26.49 10.20
C GLU A 329 -22.21 25.84 10.85
N THR A 330 -22.24 24.51 10.91
CA THR A 330 -23.35 23.72 11.47
C THR A 330 -22.83 22.73 12.50
N LEU A 331 -23.40 22.75 13.70
CA LEU A 331 -23.11 21.82 14.79
C LEU A 331 -24.42 21.16 15.27
N ASP A 332 -24.51 19.85 15.11
CA ASP A 332 -25.63 19.01 15.56
C ASP A 332 -25.12 18.02 16.62
N LEU A 333 -25.58 18.19 17.86
CA LEU A 333 -25.19 17.39 19.02
C LEU A 333 -26.40 16.64 19.55
N ARG A 334 -26.32 15.31 19.57
CA ARG A 334 -27.25 14.43 20.28
C ARG A 334 -26.53 13.88 21.49
N SER A 335 -26.93 14.32 22.68
CA SER A 335 -26.20 14.01 23.89
C SER A 335 -27.07 13.59 25.06
N GLY A 336 -26.71 12.44 25.66
CA GLY A 336 -27.30 11.95 26.92
C GLY A 336 -26.37 12.18 28.13
N ASP A 337 -26.93 12.08 29.34
CA ASP A 337 -26.20 12.04 30.62
C ASP A 337 -25.12 13.14 30.76
N GLU A 338 -25.55 14.41 30.66
CA GLU A 338 -24.66 15.58 30.73
C GLU A 338 -24.18 15.88 32.16
N VAL A 339 -22.88 16.17 32.30
CA VAL A 339 -22.31 16.60 33.59
C VAL A 339 -22.33 18.11 33.67
N VAL A 340 -23.25 18.65 34.46
CA VAL A 340 -23.63 20.08 34.52
C VAL A 340 -22.50 21.02 34.98
N ASN A 341 -21.43 20.51 35.59
CA ASN A 341 -20.37 21.30 36.20
C ASN A 341 -19.17 21.54 35.27
N THR A 342 -19.36 22.25 34.15
CA THR A 342 -18.23 22.70 33.31
C THR A 342 -18.04 24.22 33.38
N PRO A 343 -16.88 24.74 33.83
CA PRO A 343 -16.59 26.17 33.86
C PRO A 343 -16.60 26.76 32.44
N MET A 344 -17.06 28.01 32.30
CA MET A 344 -17.05 28.71 31.02
C MET A 344 -15.61 29.02 30.58
N LEU A 345 -15.14 28.35 29.52
CA LEU A 345 -13.91 28.73 28.82
C LEU A 345 -14.21 29.83 27.79
N PRO A 346 -13.25 30.73 27.49
CA PRO A 346 -13.44 31.84 26.56
C PRO A 346 -13.42 31.44 25.07
N THR A 347 -13.37 30.15 24.73
CA THR A 347 -13.37 29.65 23.35
C THR A 347 -14.75 29.80 22.70
N LYS A 348 -14.78 30.41 21.49
CA LYS A 348 -16.01 30.66 20.72
C LYS A 348 -15.86 30.13 19.30
N PHE A 349 -16.95 29.62 18.74
CA PHE A 349 -17.02 29.37 17.30
C PHE A 349 -17.21 30.70 16.56
N LEU A 350 -16.33 30.99 15.60
CA LEU A 350 -16.37 32.26 14.85
C LEU A 350 -17.34 32.21 13.66
N CYS A 351 -17.59 31.03 13.12
CA CYS A 351 -18.34 30.84 11.87
C CYS A 351 -19.69 30.11 12.04
N LEU A 352 -20.07 29.76 13.28
CA LEU A 352 -21.25 28.93 13.54
C LEU A 352 -22.53 29.70 13.23
N LYS A 353 -23.36 29.15 12.35
CA LYS A 353 -24.66 29.68 11.92
C LYS A 353 -25.81 28.88 12.50
N HIS A 354 -25.64 27.57 12.59
CA HIS A 354 -26.68 26.64 13.02
C HIS A 354 -26.17 25.77 14.16
N LEU A 355 -26.86 25.82 15.29
CA LEU A 355 -26.60 24.97 16.44
C LEU A 355 -27.88 24.20 16.77
N THR A 356 -27.77 22.87 16.81
CA THR A 356 -28.83 21.98 17.28
C THR A 356 -28.28 21.14 18.41
N ILE A 357 -28.98 21.16 19.54
CA ILE A 357 -28.66 20.35 20.72
C ILE A 357 -29.92 19.57 21.07
N CYS A 358 -29.84 18.26 20.98
CA CYS A 358 -30.89 17.34 21.41
C CYS A 358 -30.44 16.67 22.70
N LEU A 359 -31.19 16.92 23.79
CA LEU A 359 -31.04 16.27 25.09
C LEU A 359 -32.23 15.29 25.29
N PRO A 360 -32.03 14.17 26.02
CA PRO A 360 -33.10 13.22 26.34
C PRO A 360 -34.18 13.81 27.24
#